data_AF-A0A7S4IR57-F1
#
_entry.id   AF-A0A7S4IR57-F1
#
_cell.length_a   1.000
_cell.length_b   1.000
_cell.length_c   1.000
_cell.angle_alpha   90.00
_cell.angle_beta   90.00
_cell.angle_gamma   90.00
#
_symmetry.space_group_name_H-M   'P 1'
#
loop_
_entity.id
_entity.type
_entity.pdbx_description
1 polymer ?
#
loop_
_entity_poly.entity_id
_entity_poly.type
_entity_poly.pdbx_seq_one_letter_code
_entity_poly.pdbx_strand_id
1 'polypeptide(L)'
;EHKDLLGDDFDGYRGHIYRVLTYTMHFLKETEFRKAIEAALVYHDIGLWTDSVLDYLDPSYERAKESLSASFTEEEMELIKNIIIYHHKITAFEGDNQKEVEAVRKADWIDATQGLVSHGMSNANIRFTYEKIPPNGFYETLAGFGPKLHGYNVAAMLWEIRKIYYL
;
A
#
# COMPACT_ATOMS: atom_id res chain seq x y z
N GLU A 1 0.24 -14.58 -8.81
CA GLU A 1 -0.33 -14.11 -10.09
C GLU A 1 0.59 -13.11 -10.79
N HIS A 2 0.87 -11.94 -10.23
CA HIS A 2 1.61 -10.86 -10.91
C HIS A 2 3.15 -10.89 -10.78
N LYS A 3 3.75 -11.99 -10.34
CA LYS A 3 5.20 -12.06 -10.09
C LYS A 3 6.03 -11.71 -11.32
N ASP A 4 5.62 -12.20 -12.49
CA ASP A 4 6.35 -11.97 -13.73
C ASP A 4 6.27 -10.51 -14.21
N LEU A 5 5.16 -9.81 -13.90
CA LEU A 5 5.00 -8.38 -14.19
C LEU A 5 5.85 -7.49 -13.28
N LEU A 6 5.99 -7.89 -12.02
CA LEU A 6 6.85 -7.19 -11.06
C LEU A 6 8.33 -7.32 -11.43
N GLY A 7 8.74 -8.45 -12.02
CA GLY A 7 10.11 -8.66 -12.48
C GLY A 7 11.14 -8.37 -11.37
N ASP A 8 12.10 -7.48 -11.66
CA ASP A 8 13.16 -7.10 -10.73
C ASP A 8 12.64 -6.33 -9.50
N ASP A 9 11.45 -5.71 -9.58
CA ASP A 9 10.83 -4.98 -8.46
C ASP A 9 10.17 -5.92 -7.44
N PHE A 10 10.05 -7.22 -7.75
CA PHE A 10 9.31 -8.18 -6.94
C PHE A 10 9.79 -8.23 -5.48
N ASP A 11 11.10 -8.32 -5.25
CA ASP A 11 11.64 -8.44 -3.89
C ASP A 11 11.49 -7.13 -3.10
N GLY A 12 11.54 -5.98 -3.77
CA GLY A 12 11.29 -4.67 -3.18
C GLY A 12 9.84 -4.51 -2.74
N TYR A 13 8.89 -4.78 -3.65
CA TYR A 13 7.46 -4.69 -3.37
C TYR A 13 7.02 -5.72 -2.32
N ARG A 14 7.51 -6.97 -2.42
CA ARG A 14 7.28 -7.99 -1.38
C ARG A 14 7.81 -7.53 -0.02
N GLY A 15 8.98 -6.90 0.01
CA GLY A 15 9.54 -6.32 1.24
C GLY A 15 8.63 -5.24 1.83
N HIS A 16 8.16 -4.32 0.99
CA HIS A 16 7.20 -3.29 1.38
C HIS A 16 5.93 -3.87 2.02
N ILE A 17 5.30 -4.84 1.36
CA ILE A 17 4.12 -5.55 1.89
C ILE A 17 4.36 -6.07 3.31
N TYR A 18 5.51 -6.71 3.57
CA TYR A 18 5.80 -7.23 4.91
C TYR A 18 6.12 -6.14 5.94
N ARG A 19 6.75 -5.04 5.54
CA ARG A 19 6.98 -3.90 6.45
C ARG A 19 5.66 -3.28 6.85
N VAL A 20 4.78 -2.98 5.89
CA VAL A 20 3.44 -2.45 6.15
C VAL A 20 2.66 -3.41 7.02
N LEU A 21 2.61 -4.71 6.69
CA LEU A 21 1.93 -5.71 7.53
C LEU A 21 2.48 -5.74 8.97
N THR A 22 3.80 -5.68 9.14
CA THR A 22 4.44 -5.66 10.46
C THR A 22 4.01 -4.46 11.27
N TYR A 23 3.98 -3.28 10.65
CA TYR A 23 3.53 -2.05 11.30
C TYR A 23 2.03 -2.05 11.57
N THR A 24 1.20 -2.58 10.66
CA THR A 24 -0.24 -2.74 10.88
C THR A 24 -0.50 -3.61 12.11
N MET A 25 0.22 -4.72 12.26
CA MET A 25 0.07 -5.61 13.42
C MET A 25 0.56 -4.97 14.73
N HIS A 26 1.51 -4.03 14.69
CA HIS A 26 1.86 -3.22 15.86
C HIS A 26 0.68 -2.38 16.36
N PHE A 27 -0.09 -1.78 15.45
CA PHE A 27 -1.26 -0.97 15.81
C PHE A 27 -2.47 -1.79 16.22
N LEU A 28 -2.75 -2.89 15.52
CA LEU A 28 -3.94 -3.72 15.79
C LEU A 28 -3.75 -4.69 16.95
N LYS A 29 -2.53 -5.18 17.15
CA LYS A 29 -2.16 -6.34 17.99
C LYS A 29 -2.78 -7.65 17.49
N GLU A 30 -4.11 -7.72 17.46
CA GLU A 30 -4.90 -8.82 16.91
C GLU A 30 -6.13 -8.27 16.17
N THR A 31 -6.57 -9.00 15.14
CA THR A 31 -7.79 -8.72 14.38
C THR A 31 -8.24 -10.00 13.68
N GLU A 32 -9.55 -10.20 13.56
CA GLU A 32 -10.13 -11.29 12.78
C GLU A 32 -9.93 -11.08 11.27
N PHE A 33 -9.80 -9.82 10.84
CA PHE A 33 -9.63 -9.43 9.44
C PHE A 33 -8.22 -9.61 8.89
N ARG A 34 -7.33 -10.31 9.62
CA ARG A 34 -5.91 -10.41 9.25
C ARG A 34 -5.73 -10.94 7.82
N LYS A 35 -6.51 -11.94 7.40
CA LYS A 35 -6.42 -12.50 6.05
C LYS A 35 -6.83 -11.49 4.97
N ALA A 36 -7.88 -10.70 5.23
CA ALA A 36 -8.33 -9.65 4.31
C ALA A 36 -7.28 -8.55 4.19
N ILE A 37 -6.65 -8.15 5.30
CA ILE A 37 -5.53 -7.19 5.31
C ILE A 37 -4.34 -7.72 4.50
N GLU A 38 -3.92 -8.97 4.75
CA GLU A 38 -2.82 -9.60 4.02
C GLU A 38 -3.11 -9.66 2.52
N ALA A 39 -4.35 -9.98 2.14
CA ALA A 39 -4.78 -9.96 0.75
C ALA A 39 -4.77 -8.55 0.16
N ALA A 40 -5.34 -7.55 0.84
CA ALA A 40 -5.34 -6.16 0.38
C ALA A 40 -3.93 -5.64 0.13
N LEU A 41 -2.98 -5.93 1.03
CA LEU A 41 -1.59 -5.50 0.87
C LEU A 41 -0.91 -6.14 -0.35
N VAL A 42 -1.27 -7.35 -0.77
CA VAL A 42 -0.72 -7.92 -2.02
C VAL A 42 -1.11 -7.08 -3.23
N TYR A 43 -2.29 -6.46 -3.21
CA TYR A 43 -2.85 -5.74 -4.35
C TYR A 43 -2.72 -4.22 -4.27
N HIS A 44 -2.52 -3.60 -3.10
CA HIS A 44 -2.73 -2.15 -2.94
C HIS A 44 -1.97 -1.24 -3.91
N ASP A 45 -0.75 -1.59 -4.31
CA ASP A 45 0.03 -0.83 -5.30
C ASP A 45 0.10 -1.50 -6.67
N ILE A 46 -0.56 -2.66 -6.87
CA ILE A 46 -0.29 -3.52 -8.03
C ILE A 46 -0.60 -2.83 -9.36
N GLY A 47 -1.55 -1.89 -9.35
CA GLY A 47 -1.95 -1.07 -10.50
C GLY A 47 -0.79 -0.27 -11.11
N LEU A 48 0.24 0.06 -10.33
CA LEU A 48 1.47 0.69 -10.84
C LEU A 48 2.16 -0.19 -11.90
N TRP A 49 2.13 -1.51 -11.73
CA TRP A 49 2.74 -2.47 -12.66
C TRP A 49 1.75 -3.02 -13.69
N THR A 50 0.51 -3.33 -13.29
CA THR A 50 -0.46 -3.98 -14.20
C THR A 50 -1.05 -3.02 -15.22
N ASP A 51 -1.30 -1.78 -14.81
CA ASP A 51 -2.04 -0.81 -15.62
C ASP A 51 -1.16 0.39 -16.01
N SER A 52 0.06 0.49 -15.43
CA SER A 52 1.07 1.51 -15.79
C SER A 52 0.51 2.94 -15.70
N VAL A 53 -0.24 3.24 -14.64
CA VAL A 53 -0.82 4.56 -14.35
C VAL A 53 -0.40 5.04 -12.97
N LEU A 54 -0.34 6.35 -12.74
CA LEU A 54 -0.10 6.91 -11.41
C LEU A 54 -1.38 6.97 -10.57
N ASP A 55 -2.56 7.14 -11.17
CA ASP A 55 -3.85 7.04 -10.50
C ASP A 55 -4.26 5.55 -10.37
N TYR A 56 -3.44 4.78 -9.63
CA TYR A 56 -3.45 3.31 -9.66
C TYR A 56 -4.39 2.65 -8.63
N LEU A 57 -5.05 3.43 -7.76
CA LEU A 57 -5.84 2.89 -6.64
C LEU A 57 -7.04 2.07 -7.13
N ASP A 58 -7.86 2.65 -8.01
CA ASP A 58 -9.00 1.94 -8.62
C ASP A 58 -8.53 0.73 -9.45
N PRO A 59 -7.52 0.84 -10.34
CA PRO A 59 -6.95 -0.33 -11.02
C PRO A 59 -6.52 -1.44 -10.06
N SER A 60 -5.86 -1.09 -8.96
CA SER A 60 -5.39 -2.05 -7.95
C SER A 60 -6.55 -2.79 -7.29
N TYR A 61 -7.64 -2.07 -6.97
CA TYR A 61 -8.83 -2.69 -6.42
C TYR A 61 -9.54 -3.59 -7.44
N GLU A 62 -9.63 -3.20 -8.71
CA GLU A 62 -10.23 -4.05 -9.73
C GLU A 62 -9.47 -5.38 -9.88
N ARG A 63 -8.12 -5.38 -9.84
CA ARG A 63 -7.33 -6.62 -9.80
C ARG A 63 -7.63 -7.47 -8.57
N ALA A 64 -7.71 -6.84 -7.39
CA ALA A 64 -8.06 -7.54 -6.16
C ALA A 64 -9.45 -8.17 -6.25
N LYS A 65 -10.43 -7.42 -6.74
CA LYS A 65 -11.82 -7.87 -6.90
C LYS A 65 -11.92 -9.06 -7.86
N GLU A 66 -11.26 -8.99 -9.01
CA GLU A 66 -11.21 -10.09 -9.99
C GLU A 66 -10.67 -11.39 -9.35
N SER A 67 -9.57 -11.31 -8.60
CA SER A 67 -8.92 -12.51 -8.03
C SER A 67 -9.55 -13.00 -6.72
N LEU A 68 -10.16 -12.13 -5.91
CA LEU A 68 -10.50 -12.44 -4.51
C LEU A 68 -11.99 -12.59 -4.21
N SER A 69 -12.90 -12.13 -5.09
CA SER A 69 -14.35 -12.07 -4.77
C SER A 69 -14.99 -13.41 -4.36
N ALA A 70 -14.44 -14.54 -4.80
CA ALA A 70 -14.95 -15.86 -4.42
C ALA A 70 -14.38 -16.39 -3.08
N SER A 71 -13.34 -15.76 -2.54
CA SER A 71 -12.58 -16.23 -1.38
C SER A 71 -12.90 -15.46 -0.09
N PHE A 72 -13.55 -14.31 -0.19
CA PHE A 72 -13.83 -13.40 0.92
C PHE A 72 -15.31 -13.05 0.98
N THR A 73 -15.78 -12.73 2.18
CA THR A 73 -17.14 -12.23 2.39
C THR A 73 -17.31 -10.82 1.84
N GLU A 74 -18.55 -10.35 1.68
CA GLU A 74 -18.82 -8.97 1.22
C GLU A 74 -18.18 -7.92 2.16
N GLU A 75 -18.25 -8.14 3.47
CA GLU A 75 -17.62 -7.27 4.47
C GLU A 75 -16.09 -7.23 4.31
N GLU A 76 -15.45 -8.39 4.15
CA GLU A 76 -14.01 -8.46 3.92
C GLU A 76 -13.61 -7.83 2.58
N MET A 77 -14.44 -7.97 1.54
CA MET A 77 -14.20 -7.32 0.24
C MET A 77 -14.31 -5.80 0.34
N GLU A 78 -15.27 -5.26 1.09
CA GLU A 78 -15.35 -3.81 1.32
C GLU A 78 -14.19 -3.31 2.18
N LEU A 79 -13.71 -4.09 3.15
CA LEU A 79 -12.48 -3.77 3.88
C LEU A 79 -11.25 -3.77 2.94
N ILE A 80 -11.10 -4.79 2.08
CA ILE A 80 -10.00 -4.85 1.09
C ILE A 80 -10.03 -3.61 0.21
N LYS A 81 -11.20 -3.24 -0.31
CA LYS A 81 -11.39 -2.00 -1.08
C LYS A 81 -10.96 -0.78 -0.29
N ASN A 82 -11.46 -0.62 0.94
CA ASN A 82 -11.17 0.56 1.76
C ASN A 82 -9.68 0.67 2.09
N ILE A 83 -8.99 -0.44 2.33
CA ILE A 83 -7.53 -0.46 2.49
C ILE A 83 -6.85 0.03 1.20
N ILE A 84 -7.18 -0.59 0.06
CA ILE A 84 -6.53 -0.27 -1.22
C ILE A 84 -6.79 1.19 -1.61
N ILE A 85 -8.02 1.68 -1.49
CA ILE A 85 -8.35 3.05 -1.88
C ILE A 85 -7.73 4.05 -0.91
N TYR A 86 -7.84 3.87 0.40
CA TYR A 86 -7.54 4.94 1.37
C TYR A 86 -6.17 4.85 2.06
N HIS A 87 -5.28 3.90 1.72
CA HIS A 87 -4.00 3.74 2.42
C HIS A 87 -3.07 4.96 2.34
N HIS A 88 -3.21 5.81 1.31
CA HIS A 88 -2.46 7.06 1.18
C HIS A 88 -3.21 8.31 1.66
N LYS A 89 -4.47 8.18 2.08
CA LYS A 89 -5.28 9.32 2.53
C LYS A 89 -4.55 10.10 3.64
N ILE A 90 -4.47 11.42 3.50
CA ILE A 90 -3.77 12.28 4.47
C ILE A 90 -4.55 12.39 5.78
N THR A 91 -5.87 12.57 5.69
CA THR A 91 -6.76 12.67 6.85
C THR A 91 -7.16 11.30 7.35
N ALA A 92 -7.73 11.25 8.56
CA ALA A 92 -8.27 10.01 9.09
C ALA A 92 -9.36 9.45 8.16
N PHE A 93 -9.39 8.13 8.02
CA PHE A 93 -10.51 7.41 7.46
C PHE A 93 -11.65 7.33 8.49
N GLU A 94 -12.88 7.48 8.02
CA GLU A 94 -14.12 7.33 8.79
C GLU A 94 -15.04 6.41 7.97
N GLY A 95 -15.49 5.30 8.58
CA GLY A 95 -16.28 4.29 7.89
C GLY A 95 -16.22 2.92 8.58
N ASP A 96 -16.76 1.90 7.93
CA ASP A 96 -16.72 0.53 8.43
C ASP A 96 -15.27 0.01 8.53
N ASN A 97 -15.01 -0.82 9.55
CA ASN A 97 -13.68 -1.35 9.86
C ASN A 97 -12.60 -0.25 9.96
N GLN A 98 -12.97 0.95 10.44
CA GLN A 98 -12.08 2.11 10.55
C GLN A 98 -10.76 1.80 11.25
N LYS A 99 -10.78 0.94 12.28
CA LYS A 99 -9.58 0.57 13.04
C LYS A 99 -8.56 -0.13 12.14
N GLU A 100 -8.99 -1.08 11.32
CA GLU A 100 -8.17 -1.84 10.39
C GLU A 100 -7.63 -0.94 9.27
N VAL A 101 -8.48 -0.13 8.66
CA VAL A 101 -8.09 0.80 7.58
C VAL A 101 -7.08 1.82 8.09
N GLU A 102 -7.33 2.44 9.24
CA GLU A 102 -6.39 3.40 9.86
C GLU A 102 -5.05 2.76 10.23
N ALA A 103 -5.05 1.49 10.65
CA ALA A 103 -3.81 0.79 10.98
C ALA A 103 -2.95 0.58 9.73
N VAL A 104 -3.55 0.15 8.61
CA VAL A 104 -2.84 -0.02 7.34
C VAL A 104 -2.40 1.33 6.78
N ARG A 105 -3.27 2.34 6.77
CA ARG A 105 -2.93 3.70 6.33
C ARG A 105 -1.73 4.26 7.09
N LYS A 106 -1.74 4.15 8.43
CA LYS A 106 -0.61 4.61 9.25
C LYS A 106 0.67 3.83 8.97
N ALA A 107 0.56 2.52 8.80
CA ALA A 107 1.67 1.62 8.51
C ALA A 107 2.32 1.89 7.15
N ASP A 108 1.50 2.11 6.13
CA ASP A 108 1.96 2.47 4.79
C ASP A 108 2.73 3.80 4.82
N TRP A 109 2.17 4.83 5.45
CA TRP A 109 2.86 6.12 5.64
C TRP A 109 4.20 5.99 6.36
N ILE A 110 4.32 5.09 7.34
CA ILE A 110 5.62 4.83 7.99
C ILE A 110 6.61 4.32 6.95
N ASP A 111 6.23 3.36 6.12
CA ASP A 111 7.16 2.79 5.14
C ASP A 111 7.47 3.73 3.98
N ALA A 112 6.45 4.36 3.40
CA ALA A 112 6.55 5.29 2.28
C ALA A 112 7.40 6.52 2.63
N THR A 113 7.36 6.96 3.89
CA THR A 113 8.18 8.08 4.38
C THR A 113 9.50 7.65 5.01
N GLN A 114 9.86 6.37 4.93
CA GLN A 114 11.08 5.82 5.55
C GLN A 114 11.18 6.13 7.06
N GLY A 115 10.04 6.18 7.74
CA GLY A 115 9.92 6.47 9.17
C GLY A 115 9.91 7.94 9.56
N LEU A 116 9.91 8.89 8.60
CA LEU A 116 9.76 10.33 8.92
C LEU A 116 8.42 10.62 9.58
N VAL A 117 7.36 9.92 9.17
CA VAL A 117 6.05 9.92 9.83
C VAL A 117 5.87 8.60 10.57
N SER A 118 5.97 8.62 11.90
CA SER A 118 5.98 7.37 12.71
C SER A 118 4.63 6.96 13.30
N HIS A 119 3.65 7.87 13.34
CA HIS A 119 2.36 7.65 14.00
C HIS A 119 2.44 7.07 15.43
N GLY A 120 3.51 7.41 16.17
CA GLY A 120 3.73 6.94 17.53
C GLY A 120 4.54 5.64 17.64
N MET A 121 4.93 5.01 16.53
CA MET A 121 5.87 3.90 16.55
C MET A 121 7.28 4.38 16.92
N SER A 122 8.00 3.58 17.71
CA SER A 122 9.37 3.92 18.10
C SER A 122 10.34 3.78 16.92
N ASN A 123 11.31 4.69 16.83
CA ASN A 123 12.37 4.61 15.81
C ASN A 123 13.17 3.31 15.91
N ALA A 124 13.31 2.74 17.11
CA ALA A 124 13.97 1.46 17.31
C ALA A 124 13.21 0.31 16.61
N ASN A 125 11.88 0.29 16.69
CA ASN A 125 11.06 -0.71 16.01
C ASN A 125 11.09 -0.54 14.49
N ILE A 126 10.99 0.70 14.00
CA ILE A 126 11.07 1.00 12.56
C ILE A 126 12.42 0.53 12.00
N ARG A 127 13.52 0.90 12.68
CA ARG A 127 14.87 0.47 12.29
C ARG A 127 15.02 -1.05 12.31
N PHE A 128 14.54 -1.72 13.36
CA PHE A 128 14.58 -3.17 13.45
C PHE A 128 13.85 -3.83 12.28
N THR A 129 12.69 -3.30 11.88
CA THR A 129 11.95 -3.79 10.72
C THR A 129 12.76 -3.62 9.43
N TYR A 130 13.39 -2.47 9.18
CA TYR A 130 14.26 -2.29 8.00
C TYR A 130 15.47 -3.22 7.98
N GLU A 131 16.09 -3.48 9.13
CA GLU A 131 17.22 -4.40 9.25
C GLU A 131 16.81 -5.85 8.93
N LYS A 132 15.55 -6.23 9.20
CA LYS A 132 15.02 -7.57 8.92
C LYS A 132 14.37 -7.71 7.55
N ILE A 133 13.82 -6.63 7.02
CA ILE A 133 13.06 -6.58 5.77
C ILE A 133 13.57 -5.38 4.96
N PRO A 134 14.78 -5.48 4.36
CA PRO A 134 15.38 -4.37 3.62
C PRO A 134 14.50 -3.95 2.43
N PRO A 135 14.57 -2.66 2.00
CA PRO A 135 13.73 -2.12 0.93
C PRO A 135 14.06 -2.68 -0.46
N ASN A 136 15.26 -3.23 -0.67
CA ASN A 136 15.66 -3.90 -1.92
C ASN A 136 15.30 -3.11 -3.20
N GLY A 137 15.55 -1.78 -3.20
CA GLY A 137 15.29 -0.92 -4.36
C GLY A 137 13.88 -0.35 -4.46
N PHE A 138 12.98 -0.66 -3.52
CA PHE A 138 11.57 -0.26 -3.60
C PHE A 138 11.35 1.25 -3.72
N TYR A 139 12.12 2.07 -2.99
CA TYR A 139 11.95 3.53 -3.03
C TYR A 139 12.41 4.12 -4.36
N GLU A 140 13.47 3.56 -4.93
CA GLU A 140 13.95 3.90 -6.26
C GLU A 140 12.92 3.51 -7.33
N THR A 141 12.27 2.35 -7.19
CA THR A 141 11.17 1.91 -8.05
C THR A 141 10.01 2.91 -8.01
N LEU A 142 9.52 3.27 -6.81
CA LEU A 142 8.43 4.24 -6.65
C LEU A 142 8.77 5.62 -7.26
N ALA A 143 9.96 6.15 -6.96
CA ALA A 143 10.41 7.42 -7.52
C ALA A 143 10.56 7.38 -9.06
N GLY A 144 10.75 6.19 -9.63
CA GLY A 144 10.88 5.96 -11.07
C GLY A 144 9.56 6.00 -11.84
N PHE A 145 8.41 5.69 -11.23
CA PHE A 145 7.13 5.63 -11.96
C PHE A 145 6.72 6.96 -12.57
N GLY A 146 6.87 8.07 -11.82
CA GLY A 146 6.52 9.40 -12.32
C GLY A 146 7.21 9.76 -13.64
N PRO A 147 8.56 9.76 -13.68
CA PRO A 147 9.31 10.00 -14.91
C PRO A 147 9.05 8.96 -16.01
N LYS A 148 8.91 7.67 -15.66
CA LYS A 148 8.62 6.61 -16.64
C LYS A 148 7.29 6.84 -17.36
N LEU A 149 6.27 7.32 -16.66
CA LEU A 149 4.91 7.48 -17.19
C LEU A 149 4.63 8.87 -17.79
N HIS A 150 5.22 9.93 -17.24
CA HIS A 150 4.93 11.32 -17.64
C HIS A 150 6.14 12.07 -18.24
N GLY A 151 7.32 11.46 -18.28
CA GLY A 151 8.54 12.14 -18.74
C GLY A 151 8.84 13.40 -17.93
N TYR A 152 9.05 14.52 -18.62
CA TYR A 152 9.31 15.83 -17.99
C TYR A 152 8.04 16.65 -17.69
N ASN A 153 6.84 16.08 -17.88
CA ASN A 153 5.59 16.79 -17.58
C ASN A 153 5.27 16.73 -16.07
N VAL A 154 6.00 17.55 -15.30
CA VAL A 154 5.90 17.62 -13.84
C VAL A 154 4.48 18.01 -13.38
N ALA A 155 3.80 18.89 -14.12
CA ALA A 155 2.46 19.34 -13.74
C ALA A 155 1.43 18.19 -13.81
N ALA A 156 1.46 17.39 -14.88
CA ALA A 156 0.58 16.22 -15.02
C ALA A 156 0.88 15.17 -13.95
N MET A 157 2.17 14.90 -13.69
CA MET A 157 2.60 13.98 -12.65
C MET A 157 2.09 14.40 -11.26
N LEU A 158 2.26 15.68 -10.89
CA LEU A 158 1.78 16.20 -9.60
C LEU A 158 0.25 16.17 -9.50
N TRP A 159 -0.46 16.37 -10.60
CA TRP A 159 -1.92 16.30 -10.63
C TRP A 159 -2.44 14.89 -10.34
N GLU A 160 -1.85 13.86 -10.96
CA GLU A 160 -2.21 12.46 -10.73
C GLU A 160 -1.87 12.04 -9.29
N ILE A 161 -0.65 12.34 -8.83
CA ILE A 161 -0.23 12.05 -7.45
C ILE A 161 -1.20 12.66 -6.45
N ARG A 162 -1.66 13.90 -6.65
CA ARG A 162 -2.60 14.55 -5.74
C ARG A 162 -3.88 13.71 -5.52
N LYS A 163 -4.39 13.03 -6.53
CA LYS A 163 -5.64 12.25 -6.43
C LYS A 163 -5.51 11.11 -5.42
N ILE A 164 -4.32 10.51 -5.34
CA ILE A 164 -4.00 9.39 -4.46
C ILE A 164 -4.03 9.81 -2.97
N TYR A 165 -3.61 11.05 -2.66
CA TYR A 165 -3.45 11.52 -1.29
C TYR A 165 -4.65 12.33 -0.74
N TYR A 166 -5.41 12.99 -1.61
CA TYR A 166 -6.51 13.91 -1.24
C TYR A 166 -7.91 13.30 -1.46
N LEU A 167 -8.04 12.01 -1.15
CA LEU A 167 -9.30 11.25 -1.16
C LEU A 167 -10.28 11.70 -0.06
#